data_AF-A0A6C0LK22-F1
#
_entry.id   AF-A0A6C0LK22-F1
#
_cell.length_a   1.000
_cell.length_b   1.000
_cell.length_c   1.000
_cell.angle_alpha   90.00
_cell.angle_beta   90.00
_cell.angle_gamma   90.00
#
_symmetry.space_group_name_H-M   'P 1'
#
loop_
_entity.id
_entity.type
_entity.pdbx_description
1 polymer ?
#
loop_
_entity_poly.entity_id
_entity_poly.type
_entity_poly.pdbx_seq_one_letter_code
_entity_poly.pdbx_strand_id
1 'polypeptide(L)'
;MYFEPLNIRRFRKDLSDTPFTYNVQDKLVTANIDGKEHKFKIEHYPFSPPIIWINDKRLSYSSMCYPPRLWKTYNETYNKFKGCICCNNKLCENNWSPVFRITDLLNEYRDFENTLKLIAKILVFKHSSLPDDMIFEIESFLLVKY
;
A
#
# COMPACT_ATOMS: atom_id res chain seq x y z
N MET A 1 -9.68 32.28 18.59
CA MET A 1 -9.37 30.85 18.85
C MET A 1 -9.58 30.12 17.53
N TYR A 2 -8.51 29.67 16.87
CA TYR A 2 -8.65 28.94 15.61
C TYR A 2 -9.08 27.50 15.93
N PHE A 3 -10.28 27.12 15.50
CA PHE A 3 -10.74 25.74 15.61
C PHE A 3 -10.09 24.92 14.52
N GLU A 4 -9.43 23.84 14.91
CA GLU A 4 -8.85 22.90 13.97
C GLU A 4 -9.96 22.11 13.25
N PRO A 5 -9.96 22.06 11.92
CA PRO A 5 -10.85 21.21 11.13
C PRO A 5 -10.87 19.75 11.59
N LEU A 6 -12.05 19.13 11.58
CA LEU A 6 -12.27 17.76 12.07
C LEU A 6 -11.44 16.71 11.31
N ASN A 7 -11.26 16.90 10.01
CA ASN A 7 -10.42 16.05 9.16
C ASN A 7 -8.95 16.05 9.63
N ILE A 8 -8.40 17.21 10.00
CA ILE A 8 -7.03 17.33 10.51
C ILE A 8 -6.91 16.70 11.91
N ARG A 9 -7.88 16.95 12.80
CA ARG A 9 -7.92 16.32 14.13
C ARG A 9 -7.91 14.80 14.04
N ARG A 10 -8.72 14.24 13.14
CA ARG A 10 -8.76 12.79 12.88
C ARG A 10 -7.45 12.30 12.28
N PHE A 11 -6.91 12.99 11.27
CA PHE A 11 -5.63 12.62 10.64
C PHE A 11 -4.48 12.58 11.66
N ARG A 12 -4.39 13.59 12.53
CA ARG A 12 -3.38 13.63 13.60
C ARG A 12 -3.53 12.44 14.56
N LYS A 13 -4.75 12.10 14.94
CA LYS A 13 -5.04 10.93 15.78
C LYS A 13 -4.59 9.63 15.11
N ASP A 14 -4.74 9.54 13.80
CA ASP A 14 -4.44 8.30 13.06
C ASP A 14 -2.94 8.07 12.86
N LEU A 15 -2.13 9.14 12.94
CA LEU A 15 -0.68 9.09 12.87
C LEU A 15 0.00 9.29 14.24
N SER A 16 -0.74 9.30 15.35
CA SER A 16 -0.20 9.63 16.69
C SER A 16 1.00 8.76 17.10
N ASP A 17 1.05 7.55 16.57
CA ASP A 17 2.05 6.54 16.92
C ASP A 17 3.32 6.63 16.05
N THR A 18 3.35 7.57 15.10
CA THR A 18 4.46 7.76 14.16
C THR A 18 5.04 9.16 14.37
N PRO A 19 6.37 9.36 14.41
CA PRO A 19 6.93 10.71 14.41
C PRO A 19 6.74 11.32 13.01
N PHE A 20 5.90 12.34 12.88
CA PHE A 20 5.69 13.04 11.61
C PHE A 20 5.68 14.56 11.78
N THR A 21 6.31 15.26 10.85
CA THR A 21 6.12 16.70 10.64
C THR A 21 5.05 16.87 9.57
N TYR A 22 4.08 17.76 9.80
CA TYR A 22 3.10 18.05 8.76
C TYR A 22 2.86 19.54 8.55
N ASN A 23 2.66 19.87 7.29
CA ASN A 23 2.19 21.16 6.84
C ASN A 23 0.80 20.94 6.24
N VAL A 24 -0.17 21.74 6.67
CA VAL A 24 -1.51 21.76 6.09
C VAL A 24 -1.62 23.01 5.22
N GLN A 25 -1.69 22.79 3.92
CA GLN A 25 -2.01 23.83 2.95
C GLN A 25 -3.11 23.30 2.05
N ASP A 26 -4.24 24.01 1.95
CA ASP A 26 -5.34 23.66 1.04
C ASP A 26 -5.83 22.21 1.16
N LYS A 27 -5.96 21.69 2.39
CA LYS A 27 -6.38 20.31 2.71
C LYS A 27 -5.42 19.22 2.19
N LEU A 28 -4.20 19.61 1.83
CA LEU A 28 -3.06 18.72 1.57
C LEU A 28 -2.22 18.64 2.85
N VAL A 29 -1.96 17.42 3.30
CA VAL A 29 -1.07 17.13 4.42
C VAL A 29 0.16 16.44 3.89
N THR A 30 1.35 16.96 4.18
CA THR A 30 2.61 16.27 3.88
C THR A 30 3.17 15.68 5.16
N ALA A 31 3.65 14.44 5.17
CA ALA A 31 4.26 13.78 6.31
C ALA A 31 5.48 12.96 5.88
N ASN A 32 6.54 12.91 6.69
CA ASN A 32 7.62 11.96 6.49
C ASN A 32 7.35 10.72 7.36
N ILE A 33 7.21 9.55 6.71
CA ILE A 33 6.92 8.27 7.37
C ILE A 33 7.91 7.26 6.80
N ASP A 34 8.62 6.53 7.66
CA ASP A 34 9.65 5.55 7.28
C ASP A 34 10.71 6.10 6.30
N GLY A 35 11.07 7.38 6.45
CA GLY A 35 12.05 8.05 5.57
C GLY A 35 11.53 8.39 4.18
N LYS A 36 10.22 8.26 3.92
CA LYS A 36 9.58 8.63 2.66
C LYS A 36 8.61 9.79 2.84
N GLU A 37 8.57 10.66 1.85
CA GLU A 37 7.58 11.74 1.81
C GLU A 37 6.22 11.17 1.40
N HIS A 38 5.20 11.43 2.22
CA HIS A 38 3.82 11.07 1.98
C HIS A 38 2.98 12.33 1.89
N LYS A 39 2.17 12.46 0.84
CA LYS A 39 1.19 13.54 0.69
C LYS A 39 -0.21 12.97 0.77
N PHE A 40 -1.11 13.65 1.45
CA PHE A 40 -2.48 13.22 1.70
C PHE A 40 -3.45 14.36 1.37
N LYS A 41 -4.32 14.16 0.37
CA LYS A 41 -5.45 15.07 0.13
C LYS A 41 -6.63 14.58 0.95
N ILE A 42 -7.02 15.35 1.97
CA ILE A 42 -7.97 14.95 3.03
C ILE A 42 -9.27 15.77 3.01
N GLU A 43 -9.77 16.09 1.81
CA GLU A 43 -10.84 17.05 1.62
C GLU A 43 -12.17 16.67 2.31
N HIS A 44 -12.58 15.41 2.19
CA HIS A 44 -13.81 14.86 2.80
C HIS A 44 -13.51 13.78 3.85
N TYR A 45 -12.26 13.67 4.25
CA TYR A 45 -11.82 12.72 5.25
C TYR A 45 -12.44 13.03 6.64
N PRO A 46 -12.91 12.05 7.42
CA PRO A 46 -12.81 10.60 7.23
C PRO A 46 -14.00 9.95 6.50
N PHE A 47 -14.95 10.72 5.96
CA PHE A 47 -16.14 10.18 5.29
C PHE A 47 -15.88 9.77 3.84
N SER A 48 -14.73 10.13 3.29
CA SER A 48 -14.21 9.63 2.02
C SER A 48 -12.73 9.26 2.17
N PRO A 49 -12.23 8.28 1.40
CA PRO A 49 -10.84 7.88 1.48
C PRO A 49 -9.94 9.05 1.06
N PRO A 50 -8.76 9.22 1.68
CA PRO A 50 -7.81 10.24 1.25
C PRO A 50 -7.17 9.83 -0.08
N ILE A 51 -6.70 10.81 -0.85
CA ILE A 51 -5.78 10.53 -1.95
C ILE A 51 -4.36 10.56 -1.39
N ILE A 52 -3.59 9.50 -1.63
CA ILE A 52 -2.26 9.32 -1.07
C ILE A 52 -1.23 9.36 -2.19
N TRP A 53 -0.13 10.07 -1.97
CA TRP A 53 1.09 10.01 -2.78
C TRP A 53 2.26 9.63 -1.91
N ILE A 54 3.17 8.83 -2.46
CA ILE A 54 4.43 8.41 -1.83
C ILE A 54 5.55 8.80 -2.79
N ASN A 55 6.44 9.70 -2.37
CA ASN A 55 7.50 10.27 -3.22
C ASN A 55 6.94 10.74 -4.59
N ASP A 56 5.90 11.57 -4.55
CA ASP A 56 5.16 12.12 -5.71
C ASP A 56 4.42 11.12 -6.61
N LYS A 57 4.49 9.81 -6.32
CA LYS A 57 3.70 8.81 -7.03
C LYS A 57 2.39 8.57 -6.31
N ARG A 58 1.27 8.73 -7.03
CA ARG A 58 -0.05 8.40 -6.49
C ARG A 58 -0.11 6.92 -6.16
N LEU A 59 -0.52 6.60 -4.93
CA LEU A 59 -0.77 5.23 -4.49
C LEU A 59 -1.89 4.64 -5.34
N SER A 60 -1.62 3.53 -6.00
CA SER A 60 -2.53 2.89 -6.93
C SER A 60 -2.35 1.38 -6.89
N TYR A 61 -3.46 0.65 -6.83
CA TYR A 61 -3.49 -0.80 -6.98
C TYR A 61 -3.72 -1.24 -8.44
N SER A 62 -3.86 -0.29 -9.37
CA SER A 62 -4.17 -0.57 -10.77
C SER A 62 -3.13 -1.45 -11.44
N SER A 63 -3.59 -2.45 -12.19
CA SER A 63 -2.77 -3.31 -13.02
C SER A 63 -1.86 -2.56 -13.99
N MET A 64 -2.28 -1.36 -14.44
CA MET A 64 -1.52 -0.52 -15.36
C MET A 64 -0.22 0.01 -14.76
N CYS A 65 -0.11 0.04 -13.42
CA CYS A 65 1.09 0.50 -12.73
C CYS A 65 2.18 -0.57 -12.64
N TYR A 66 1.92 -1.81 -13.10
CA TYR A 66 2.80 -2.95 -12.93
C TYR A 66 3.05 -3.70 -14.24
N PRO A 67 4.20 -4.37 -14.40
CA PRO A 67 4.47 -5.16 -15.60
C PRO A 67 3.39 -6.24 -15.83
N PRO A 68 2.85 -6.40 -17.06
CA PRO A 68 1.75 -7.33 -17.33
C PRO A 68 2.01 -8.76 -16.88
N ARG A 69 3.26 -9.23 -17.02
CA ARG A 69 3.69 -10.56 -16.59
C ARG A 69 3.59 -10.75 -15.07
N LEU A 70 4.07 -9.76 -14.32
CA LEU A 70 4.01 -9.77 -12.86
C LEU A 70 2.55 -9.78 -12.37
N TRP A 71 1.74 -8.91 -12.97
CA TRP A 71 0.32 -8.80 -12.65
C TRP A 71 -0.45 -10.08 -12.97
N LYS A 72 -0.19 -10.71 -14.12
CA LYS A 72 -0.78 -11.99 -14.49
C LYS A 72 -0.51 -13.05 -13.43
N THR A 73 0.75 -13.21 -13.02
CA THR A 73 1.12 -14.18 -11.97
C THR A 73 0.51 -13.84 -10.63
N TYR A 74 0.42 -12.57 -10.25
CA TYR A 74 -0.31 -12.13 -9.06
C TYR A 74 -1.79 -12.53 -9.10
N ASN A 75 -2.45 -12.36 -10.25
CA ASN A 75 -3.85 -12.75 -10.40
C ASN A 75 -4.05 -14.27 -10.25
N GLU A 76 -3.18 -15.05 -10.89
CA GLU A 76 -3.25 -16.51 -10.90
C GLU A 76 -2.95 -17.14 -9.54
N THR A 77 -2.01 -16.56 -8.78
CA THR A 77 -1.55 -17.12 -7.50
C THR A 77 -2.29 -16.55 -6.30
N TYR A 78 -2.54 -15.24 -6.25
CA TYR A 78 -2.99 -14.54 -5.05
C TYR A 78 -4.46 -14.10 -5.15
N ASN A 79 -4.85 -13.44 -6.24
CA ASN A 79 -6.24 -12.95 -6.37
C ASN A 79 -7.27 -14.08 -6.49
N LYS A 80 -6.87 -15.28 -6.94
CA LYS A 80 -7.76 -16.44 -6.97
C LYS A 80 -8.32 -16.80 -5.59
N PHE A 81 -7.54 -16.59 -4.52
CA PHE A 81 -7.92 -16.95 -3.16
C PHE A 81 -8.39 -15.76 -2.33
N LYS A 82 -7.81 -14.56 -2.53
CA LYS A 82 -8.12 -13.35 -1.74
C LYS A 82 -9.04 -12.34 -2.44
N GLY A 83 -9.40 -12.58 -3.71
CA GLY A 83 -10.13 -11.62 -4.54
C GLY A 83 -9.23 -10.50 -5.08
N CYS A 84 -9.77 -9.68 -5.97
CA CYS A 84 -9.00 -8.61 -6.63
C CYS A 84 -8.64 -7.48 -5.66
N ILE A 85 -7.35 -7.24 -5.42
CA ILE A 85 -6.89 -6.12 -4.57
C ILE A 85 -7.34 -4.75 -5.07
N CYS A 86 -7.54 -4.56 -6.38
CA CYS A 86 -8.06 -3.30 -6.93
C CYS A 86 -9.49 -3.00 -6.45
N CYS A 87 -10.28 -4.05 -6.24
CA CYS A 87 -11.69 -3.94 -5.87
C CYS A 87 -11.91 -4.03 -4.36
N ASN A 88 -10.99 -4.71 -3.65
CA ASN A 88 -11.14 -5.05 -2.23
C ASN A 88 -10.24 -4.24 -1.29
N ASN A 89 -9.41 -3.33 -1.81
CA ASN A 89 -8.59 -2.45 -0.96
C ASN A 89 -9.47 -1.44 -0.20
N LYS A 90 -8.94 -0.94 0.91
CA LYS A 90 -9.61 0.03 1.79
C LYS A 90 -9.81 1.39 1.12
N LEU A 91 -9.00 1.76 0.14
CA LEU A 91 -9.14 3.02 -0.60
C LEU A 91 -10.28 3.01 -1.64
N CYS A 92 -10.87 1.85 -1.93
CA CYS A 92 -12.04 1.72 -2.80
C CYS A 92 -13.26 2.37 -2.12
N GLU A 93 -13.99 3.23 -2.84
CA GLU A 93 -15.11 4.00 -2.27
C GLU A 93 -16.18 3.10 -1.62
N ASN A 94 -16.48 1.94 -2.22
CA ASN A 94 -17.48 1.00 -1.69
C ASN A 94 -17.01 0.24 -0.44
N ASN A 95 -15.70 0.18 -0.19
CA ASN A 95 -15.13 -0.49 0.98
C ASN A 95 -14.71 0.49 2.06
N TRP A 96 -14.53 1.77 1.72
CA TRP A 96 -14.04 2.77 2.66
C TRP A 96 -14.96 2.89 3.87
N SER A 97 -14.36 2.98 5.04
CA SER A 97 -15.04 3.22 6.30
C SER A 97 -14.25 4.25 7.10
N PRO A 98 -14.91 5.23 7.75
CA PRO A 98 -14.26 6.18 8.65
C PRO A 98 -13.49 5.53 9.81
N VAL A 99 -13.75 4.25 10.09
CA VAL A 99 -13.03 3.46 11.10
C VAL A 99 -11.56 3.25 10.69
N PHE A 100 -11.28 3.11 9.39
CA PHE A 100 -9.93 2.90 8.90
C PHE A 100 -9.04 4.11 9.13
N ARG A 101 -7.81 3.81 9.57
CA ARG A 101 -6.76 4.79 9.81
C ARG A 101 -5.83 4.91 8.61
N ILE A 102 -5.10 6.02 8.56
CA ILE A 102 -4.03 6.20 7.56
C ILE A 102 -3.01 5.07 7.62
N THR A 103 -2.65 4.61 8.82
CA THR A 103 -1.73 3.49 9.02
C THR A 103 -2.26 2.18 8.42
N ASP A 104 -3.57 1.91 8.49
CA ASP A 104 -4.18 0.72 7.88
C ASP A 104 -4.02 0.72 6.36
N LEU A 105 -4.13 1.90 5.73
CA LEU A 105 -3.96 2.09 4.29
C LEU A 105 -2.51 1.86 3.87
N LEU A 106 -1.57 2.45 4.61
CA LEU A 106 -0.13 2.31 4.33
C LEU A 106 0.35 0.87 4.53
N ASN A 107 -0.14 0.20 5.59
CA ASN A 107 0.17 -1.20 5.85
C ASN A 107 -0.37 -2.12 4.74
N GLU A 108 -1.63 -1.95 4.35
CA GLU A 108 -2.23 -2.72 3.24
C GLU A 108 -1.45 -2.55 1.93
N TYR A 109 -1.05 -1.31 1.61
CA TYR A 109 -0.24 -1.06 0.42
C TYR A 109 1.15 -1.67 0.53
N ARG A 110 1.80 -1.61 1.70
CA ARG A 110 3.09 -2.25 1.95
C ARG A 110 3.01 -3.77 1.76
N ASP A 111 1.95 -4.40 2.27
CA ASP A 111 1.72 -5.84 2.13
C ASP A 111 1.52 -6.25 0.67
N PHE A 112 0.77 -5.44 -0.07
CA PHE A 112 0.62 -5.62 -1.52
C PHE A 112 1.96 -5.49 -2.27
N GLU A 113 2.75 -4.45 -2.01
CA GLU A 113 4.08 -4.30 -2.62
C GLU A 113 5.02 -5.46 -2.26
N ASN A 114 4.99 -5.92 -1.01
CA ASN A 114 5.80 -7.06 -0.56
C ASN A 114 5.39 -8.35 -1.29
N THR A 115 4.09 -8.55 -1.50
CA THR A 115 3.58 -9.68 -2.29
C THR A 115 4.07 -9.60 -3.74
N LEU A 116 4.00 -8.43 -4.37
CA LEU A 116 4.52 -8.24 -5.72
C LEU A 116 6.03 -8.48 -5.81
N LYS A 117 6.81 -8.03 -4.82
CA LYS A 117 8.25 -8.30 -4.74
C LYS A 117 8.54 -9.80 -4.61
N LEU A 118 7.76 -10.52 -3.81
CA LEU A 118 7.89 -11.97 -3.67
C LEU A 118 7.66 -12.68 -5.01
N ILE A 119 6.58 -12.32 -5.72
CA ILE A 119 6.30 -12.89 -7.04
C ILE A 119 7.38 -12.54 -8.05
N ALA A 120 7.88 -11.30 -8.04
CA ALA A 120 8.98 -10.91 -8.91
C ALA A 120 10.23 -11.77 -8.67
N LYS A 121 10.57 -12.07 -7.40
CA LYS A 121 11.67 -12.99 -7.07
C LYS A 121 11.41 -14.39 -7.64
N ILE A 122 10.24 -14.96 -7.41
CA ILE A 122 9.87 -16.29 -7.95
C ILE A 122 10.01 -16.32 -9.49
N LEU A 123 9.54 -15.27 -10.18
CA LEU A 123 9.64 -15.18 -11.64
C LEU A 123 11.09 -15.10 -12.13
N VAL A 124 12.00 -14.45 -11.40
CA VAL A 124 13.42 -14.42 -11.75
C VAL A 124 14.04 -15.81 -11.66
N PHE A 125 13.73 -16.56 -10.60
CA PHE A 125 14.26 -17.91 -10.40
C PHE A 125 13.68 -18.95 -11.36
N LYS A 126 12.39 -18.83 -11.72
CA LYS A 126 11.75 -19.74 -12.68
C LYS A 126 12.40 -19.77 -14.07
N HIS A 127 13.11 -18.71 -14.44
CA HIS A 127 13.85 -18.61 -15.70
C HIS A 127 15.36 -18.69 -15.54
N SER A 128 15.83 -18.97 -14.32
CA SER A 128 17.23 -19.25 -14.08
C SER A 128 17.54 -20.69 -14.46
N SER A 129 18.69 -20.93 -15.10
CA SER A 129 19.22 -22.27 -15.37
C SER A 129 19.77 -22.94 -14.11
N LEU A 130 19.15 -22.68 -12.96
CA LEU A 130 19.57 -23.26 -11.70
C LEU A 130 19.04 -24.69 -11.62
N PRO A 131 19.86 -25.62 -11.11
CA PRO A 131 19.39 -26.94 -10.69
C PRO A 131 18.18 -26.83 -9.75
N ASP A 132 17.20 -27.72 -9.93
CA ASP A 132 15.90 -27.67 -9.23
C ASP A 132 16.05 -27.71 -7.70
N ASP A 133 17.07 -28.39 -7.19
CA ASP A 133 17.42 -28.45 -5.76
C ASP A 133 17.83 -27.08 -5.19
N MET A 134 18.58 -26.29 -5.96
CA MET A 134 18.92 -24.92 -5.57
C MET A 134 17.71 -24.00 -5.59
N ILE A 135 16.81 -24.17 -6.56
CA ILE A 135 15.57 -23.38 -6.61
C ILE A 135 14.70 -23.71 -5.39
N PHE A 136 14.55 -24.99 -5.05
CA PHE A 136 13.75 -25.43 -3.90
C PHE A 136 14.30 -24.89 -2.58
N GLU A 137 15.62 -24.92 -2.41
CA GLU A 137 16.29 -24.38 -1.23
C GLU A 137 16.06 -22.87 -1.11
N ILE A 138 16.21 -22.11 -2.21
CA ILE A 138 15.94 -20.66 -2.24
C ILE A 138 14.46 -20.35 -1.97
N GLU A 139 13.53 -21.08 -2.55
CA GLU A 139 12.10 -20.92 -2.31
C GLU A 139 11.75 -21.16 -0.83
N SER A 140 12.38 -22.13 -0.18
CA SER A 140 12.18 -22.41 1.24
C SER A 140 12.54 -21.20 2.12
N PHE A 141 13.64 -20.49 1.83
CA PHE A 141 14.01 -19.27 2.57
C PHE A 141 13.09 -18.09 2.30
N LEU A 142 12.45 -18.04 1.13
CA LEU A 142 11.54 -16.96 0.74
C LEU A 142 10.13 -17.14 1.31
N LEU A 143 9.72 -18.39 1.56
CA LEU A 143 8.36 -18.73 2.00
C LEU A 143 8.23 -18.98 3.52
N VAL A 144 9.33 -19.20 4.24
CA VAL A 144 9.30 -19.54 5.69
C VAL A 144 9.20 -18.32 6.63
N LYS A 145 9.25 -17.08 6.12
CA LYS A 145 9.08 -15.87 6.95
C LYS A 145 7.71 -15.21 6.78
N TYR A 146 6.63 -15.91 7.12
CA TYR A 146 5.32 -15.33 7.43
C TYR A 146 4.61 -16.15 8.51
#